data_AF-H0ACD8-F1
#
_entry.id   AF-H0ACD8-F1
#
_cell.length_a   1.000
_cell.length_b   1.000
_cell.length_c   1.000
_cell.angle_alpha   90.00
_cell.angle_beta   90.00
_cell.angle_gamma   90.00
#
_symmetry.space_group_name_H-M   'P 1'
#
loop_
_entity.id
_entity.type
_entity.pdbx_description
1 polymer ?
#
loop_
_entity_poly.entity_id
_entity_poly.type
_entity_poly.pdbx_seq_one_letter_code
_entity_poly.pdbx_strand_id
1 'polypeptide(L)'
;VLGIVLRKVGGGKYKVYCTDGNERLCRIPGSKKRGLWVKRDSVVLVDPWDIQGDEKGDIIESYSQAQQDWLEDRDYLDEIKEFL
;
A
#
# COMPACT_ATOMS: atom_id res chain seq x y z
N VAL A 1 -2.47 -7.61 2.43
CA VAL A 1 -1.21 -7.67 1.65
C VAL A 1 -0.43 -6.38 1.90
N LEU A 2 0.90 -6.42 2.05
CA LEU A 2 1.71 -5.21 2.18
C LEU A 2 2.02 -4.65 0.79
N GLY A 3 2.27 -3.35 0.71
CA GLY A 3 2.67 -2.74 -0.55
C GLY A 3 3.23 -1.34 -0.39
N ILE A 4 3.86 -0.84 -1.45
CA ILE A 4 4.47 0.48 -1.51
C ILE A 4 3.74 1.37 -2.52
N VAL A 5 3.52 2.61 -2.13
CA VAL A 5 2.76 3.58 -2.93
C VAL A 5 3.66 4.18 -4.01
N LEU A 6 3.48 3.74 -5.25
CA LEU A 6 4.22 4.24 -6.41
C LEU A 6 3.83 5.69 -6.76
N ARG A 7 2.53 5.96 -6.86
CA ARG A 7 2.01 7.29 -7.21
C ARG A 7 0.54 7.47 -6.90
N LYS A 8 0.14 8.74 -6.76
CA LYS A 8 -1.26 9.15 -6.72
C LYS A 8 -1.81 9.28 -8.15
N VAL A 9 -2.91 8.59 -8.44
CA VAL A 9 -3.53 8.57 -9.78
C VAL A 9 -4.59 9.67 -9.92
N GLY A 10 -5.12 10.17 -8.80
CA GLY A 10 -6.20 11.16 -8.77
C GLY A 10 -7.53 10.55 -8.30
N GLY A 11 -8.52 11.39 -7.98
CA GLY A 11 -9.83 10.92 -7.49
C GLY A 11 -9.78 10.14 -6.16
N GLY A 12 -8.72 10.31 -5.37
CA GLY A 12 -8.51 9.56 -4.13
C GLY A 12 -7.99 8.12 -4.34
N LYS A 13 -7.50 7.81 -5.55
CA LYS A 13 -6.88 6.52 -5.89
C LYS A 13 -5.36 6.63 -5.95
N TYR A 14 -4.70 5.54 -5.56
CA TYR A 14 -3.26 5.39 -5.52
C TYR A 14 -2.87 4.12 -6.26
N LYS A 15 -1.75 4.15 -6.96
CA LYS A 15 -1.14 2.95 -7.54
C LYS A 15 -0.15 2.40 -6.53
N VAL A 16 -0.33 1.13 -6.16
CA VAL A 16 0.44 0.45 -5.11
C VAL A 16 1.03 -0.82 -5.72
N TYR A 17 2.33 -1.04 -5.50
CA TYR A 17 2.98 -2.31 -5.80
C TYR A 17 2.97 -3.17 -4.55
N CYS A 18 2.43 -4.37 -4.64
CA CYS A 18 2.24 -5.24 -3.49
C CYS A 18 3.31 -6.33 -3.40
N THR A 19 3.52 -6.87 -2.21
CA THR A 19 4.45 -7.97 -1.91
C THR A 19 3.99 -9.33 -2.44
N ASP A 20 3.09 -9.34 -3.43
CA ASP A 20 2.64 -10.54 -4.13
C ASP A 20 2.87 -10.41 -5.63
N GLY A 21 3.68 -9.43 -6.04
CA GLY A 21 4.04 -9.13 -7.41
C GLY A 21 3.02 -8.31 -8.21
N ASN A 22 1.83 -8.04 -7.66
CA ASN A 22 0.75 -7.37 -8.39
C ASN A 22 0.73 -5.84 -8.17
N GLU A 23 0.42 -5.11 -9.25
CA GLU A 23 0.15 -3.67 -9.20
C GLU A 23 -1.34 -3.39 -9.06
N ARG A 24 -1.73 -2.78 -7.94
CA ARG A 24 -3.14 -2.49 -7.63
C ARG A 24 -3.46 -1.01 -7.66
N LEU A 25 -4.65 -0.70 -8.19
CA LEU A 25 -5.28 0.59 -8.04
C LEU A 25 -6.07 0.60 -6.73
N CYS A 26 -5.46 1.16 -5.69
CA CYS A 26 -6.02 1.17 -4.35
C CYS A 26 -6.80 2.46 -4.06
N ARG A 27 -7.92 2.34 -3.35
CA ARG A 27 -8.72 3.46 -2.85
C ARG A 27 -8.49 3.62 -1.34
N ILE A 28 -8.67 4.82 -0.79
CA ILE A 28 -8.81 5.00 0.65
C ILE A 28 -10.30 4.99 1.02
N PRO A 29 -10.78 4.06 1.86
CA PRO A 29 -12.15 4.06 2.37
C PRO A 29 -12.50 5.39 3.03
N GLY A 30 -13.74 5.84 2.85
CA GLY A 30 -14.17 7.16 3.35
C GLY A 30 -14.00 7.31 4.88
N SER A 31 -14.19 6.22 5.62
CA SER A 31 -13.98 6.14 7.08
C SER A 31 -12.54 6.44 7.49
N LYS A 32 -11.56 5.97 6.70
CA LYS A 32 -10.12 6.11 6.97
C LYS A 32 -9.51 7.38 6.36
N LYS A 33 -10.20 8.03 5.41
CA LYS A 33 -9.70 9.17 4.63
C LYS A 33 -9.21 10.37 5.44
N ARG A 34 -9.74 10.60 6.64
CA ARG A 34 -9.35 11.74 7.51
C ARG A 34 -8.12 11.48 8.38
N GLY A 35 -7.76 10.23 8.61
CA GLY A 35 -6.66 9.87 9.53
C GLY A 35 -5.46 9.20 8.85
N LEU A 36 -5.61 8.77 7.60
CA LEU A 36 -4.60 7.99 6.91
C LEU A 36 -3.71 8.89 6.07
N TRP A 37 -2.43 8.97 6.44
CA TRP A 37 -1.46 9.81 5.76
C TRP A 37 -0.70 8.99 4.72
N VAL A 38 -1.05 9.17 3.45
CA VAL A 38 -0.40 8.45 2.34
C VAL A 38 0.36 9.45 1.47
N LYS A 39 1.67 9.24 1.35
CA LYS A 39 2.53 9.90 0.37
C LYS A 39 3.14 8.86 -0.57
N ARG A 40 3.90 9.32 -1.56
CA ARG A 40 4.75 8.44 -2.37
C ARG A 40 5.74 7.69 -1.46
N ASP A 41 6.08 6.46 -1.82
CA ASP A 41 7.08 5.62 -1.13
C ASP A 41 6.68 5.27 0.31
N SER A 42 5.40 5.45 0.65
CA SER A 42 4.87 4.96 1.93
C SER A 42 4.52 3.49 1.81
N VAL A 43 4.95 2.69 2.79
CA VAL A 43 4.47 1.32 2.94
C VAL A 43 3.07 1.35 3.55
N VAL A 44 2.17 0.59 2.95
CA VAL A 44 0.74 0.56 3.28
C VAL A 44 0.23 -0.87 3.39
N LEU A 45 -0.82 -1.04 4.19
CA LEU A 45 -1.59 -2.27 4.23
C LEU A 45 -2.74 -2.17 3.22
N VAL A 46 -2.73 -3.08 2.25
CA VAL A 46 -3.74 -3.21 1.21
C VAL A 46 -4.65 -4.39 1.50
N ASP A 47 -5.95 -4.15 1.36
CA ASP A 47 -6.99 -5.16 1.34
C ASP A 47 -7.48 -5.34 -0.10
N PRO A 48 -7.09 -6.44 -0.78
CA PRO A 48 -7.59 -6.74 -2.12
C PRO A 48 -9.11 -6.88 -2.11
N TRP A 49 -9.77 -6.46 -3.20
CA TRP A 49 -11.20 -6.68 -3.33
C TRP A 49 -11.54 -8.16 -3.58
N ASP A 50 -12.71 -8.60 -3.12
CA ASP A 50 -13.21 -9.95 -3.40
C ASP A 50 -13.34 -10.23 -4.92
N ILE A 51 -13.61 -9.17 -5.69
CA ILE A 51 -13.76 -9.21 -7.15
C ILE A 51 -12.69 -8.30 -7.76
N GLN A 52 -11.89 -8.85 -8.69
CA GLN A 52 -10.72 -8.17 -9.27
C GLN A 52 -9.64 -7.79 -8.24
N GLY A 53 -9.44 -8.65 -7.24
CA GLY A 53 -8.44 -8.45 -6.19
C GLY A 53 -7.02 -8.29 -6.70
N ASP A 54 -6.67 -8.82 -7.87
CA ASP A 54 -5.34 -8.66 -8.45
C ASP A 54 -5.08 -7.25 -8.99
N GLU A 55 -6.14 -6.51 -9.35
CA GLU A 55 -6.04 -5.18 -9.96
C GLU A 55 -6.47 -4.04 -9.01
N LYS A 56 -7.31 -4.35 -8.01
CA LYS A 56 -7.98 -3.35 -7.17
C LYS A 56 -7.93 -3.74 -5.69
N GLY A 57 -7.93 -2.72 -4.84
CA GLY A 57 -7.98 -2.91 -3.40
C GLY A 57 -8.28 -1.61 -2.65
N ASP A 58 -8.28 -1.70 -1.33
CA ASP A 58 -8.42 -0.58 -0.42
C ASP A 58 -7.18 -0.47 0.49
N ILE A 59 -6.74 0.76 0.75
CA ILE A 59 -5.67 1.07 1.72
C ILE A 59 -6.31 1.19 3.10
N ILE A 60 -5.99 0.27 4.00
CA ILE A 60 -6.53 0.24 5.37
C ILE A 60 -5.69 1.06 6.34
N GLU A 61 -4.36 1.00 6.18
CA GLU A 61 -3.39 1.58 7.09
C GLU A 61 -2.11 2.01 6.35
N SER A 62 -1.38 2.98 6.88
CA SER A 62 -0.04 3.39 6.42
C SER A 62 0.96 3.23 7.55
N TYR A 63 2.14 2.67 7.26
CA TYR A 63 3.18 2.45 8.25
C TYR A 63 4.13 3.64 8.34
N SER A 64 4.45 4.04 9.56
CA SER A 64 5.50 5.02 9.84
C SER A 64 6.88 4.44 9.54
N GLN A 65 7.90 5.30 9.39
CA GLN A 65 9.27 4.87 9.10
C GLN A 65 9.77 3.80 10.08
N ALA A 66 9.62 4.01 11.39
CA ALA A 66 10.06 3.04 12.38
C ALA A 66 9.36 1.68 12.27
N GLN A 67 8.10 1.66 11.81
CA GLN A 67 7.39 0.40 11.54
C GLN A 67 7.85 -0.25 10.24
N GLN A 68 8.25 0.54 9.24
CA GLN A 68 8.84 0.04 8.00
C GLN A 68 10.18 -0.64 8.29
N ASP A 69 11.06 0.01 9.05
CA ASP A 69 12.36 -0.54 9.45
C ASP A 69 12.15 -1.88 10.19
N TRP A 70 11.15 -1.96 11.09
CA TRP A 70 10.79 -3.20 11.79
C TRP A 70 10.28 -4.32 10.87
N LEU A 71 9.58 -3.95 9.79
CA LEU A 71 9.06 -4.88 8.78
C LEU A 71 10.18 -5.36 7.85
N GLU A 72 11.12 -4.48 7.52
CA GLU A 72 12.30 -4.76 6.72
C GLU A 72 13.26 -5.72 7.44
N ASP A 73 13.51 -5.49 8.73
CA ASP A 73 14.32 -6.37 9.59
C ASP A 73 13.76 -7.80 9.72
N ARG A 74 12.51 -8.01 9.34
CA ARG A 74 11.81 -9.31 9.37
C ARG A 74 11.53 -9.87 7.99
N ASP A 75 12.15 -9.30 6.95
CA ASP A 75 12.06 -9.76 5.57
C ASP A 75 10.62 -9.74 4.99
N TYR A 76 9.69 -8.96 5.57
CA TYR A 76 8.32 -8.83 5.05
C TYR A 76 8.23 -7.96 3.81
N LEU A 77 9.28 -7.21 3.49
CA LEU A 77 9.31 -6.23 2.40
C LEU A 77 10.30 -6.62 1.28
N ASP A 78 10.87 -7.82 1.31
CA ASP A 78 11.92 -8.24 0.37
C ASP A 78 11.51 -8.11 -1.10
N GLU A 79 10.28 -8.50 -1.43
CA GLU A 79 9.76 -8.40 -2.80
C GLU A 79 9.59 -6.96 -3.30
N ILE A 80 9.52 -5.99 -2.40
CA ILE A 80 9.28 -4.58 -2.73
C ILE A 80 10.46 -3.68 -2.37
N LYS A 81 11.59 -4.26 -1.91
CA LYS A 81 12.82 -3.53 -1.56
C LYS A 81 13.39 -2.70 -2.70
N GLU A 82 13.16 -3.09 -3.96
CA GLU A 82 13.63 -2.31 -5.13
C GLU A 82 12.93 -0.94 -5.24
N PHE A 83 11.79 -0.76 -4.59
CA PHE A 83 11.00 0.47 -4.63
C PHE A 83 11.12 1.31 -3.35
N LEU A 84 11.76 0.79 -2.30
CA LEU A 84 12.07 1.50 -1.04
C LEU A 84 13.30 2.41 -1.22
#